data_AF-A0A2S5A7C1-F1
#
_entry.id   AF-A0A2S5A7C1-F1
#
_cell.length_a   1.000
_cell.length_b   1.000
_cell.length_c   1.000
_cell.angle_alpha   90.00
_cell.angle_beta   90.00
_cell.angle_gamma   90.00
#
_symmetry.space_group_name_H-M   'P 1'
#
loop_
_entity.id
_entity.type
_entity.pdbx_description
1 polymer ?
#
loop_
_entity_poly.entity_id
_entity_poly.type
_entity_poly.pdbx_seq_one_letter_code
_entity_poly.pdbx_strand_id
1 'polypeptide(L)' 'MSTLELKLAIYDKLKSVEDDSLLEKIMNLLKTIDENKIYRLNEYELNMVKEGEEDIKAGRLYTNEEVMAEENKWLNE' A
#
# COMPACT_ATOMS: atom_id res chain seq x y z
N MET A 1 19.21 -22.63 5.66
CA MET A 1 17.81 -22.75 6.07
C MET A 1 17.00 -23.11 4.85
N SER A 2 16.30 -24.25 4.85
CA SER A 2 15.40 -24.63 3.77
C SER A 2 14.11 -23.81 3.83
N THR A 3 13.38 -23.75 2.73
CA THR A 3 12.06 -23.09 2.67
C THR A 3 11.10 -23.61 3.74
N LEU A 4 11.21 -24.88 4.10
CA LEU A 4 10.38 -25.51 5.14
C LEU A 4 10.75 -24.99 6.54
N GLU A 5 12.03 -24.90 6.83
CA GLU A 5 12.54 -24.36 8.11
C GLU A 5 12.15 -22.89 8.29
N LEU A 6 12.20 -22.10 7.22
CA LEU A 6 11.79 -20.70 7.25
C LEU A 6 10.29 -20.53 7.56
N LYS A 7 9.43 -21.36 6.96
CA LYS A 7 7.98 -21.35 7.21
C LYS A 7 7.66 -21.70 8.67
N LEU A 8 8.33 -22.70 9.23
CA LEU A 8 8.15 -23.09 10.63
C LEU A 8 8.60 -21.99 11.60
N ALA A 9 9.75 -21.36 11.33
CA ALA A 9 10.25 -20.26 12.16
C ALA A 9 9.30 -19.05 12.17
N ILE A 10 8.70 -18.70 11.03
CA ILE A 10 7.69 -17.63 10.94
C ILE A 10 6.44 -18.02 11.72
N TYR A 11 5.95 -19.25 11.53
CA TYR A 11 4.75 -19.74 12.21
C TYR A 11 4.88 -19.71 13.74
N ASP A 12 6.00 -20.19 14.27
CA ASP A 12 6.23 -20.18 15.71
C ASP A 12 6.36 -18.77 16.27
N LYS A 13 6.96 -17.84 15.51
CA LYS A 13 7.02 -16.45 15.93
C LYS A 13 5.64 -15.79 15.96
N LEU A 14 4.78 -16.08 14.99
CA LEU A 14 3.41 -15.56 14.94
C LEU A 14 2.56 -16.02 16.13
N LYS A 15 2.76 -17.24 16.65
CA LYS A 15 2.06 -17.71 17.86
C LYS A 15 2.36 -16.90 19.11
N SER A 16 3.54 -16.29 19.18
CA SER A 16 4.00 -15.52 20.34
C SER A 16 3.63 -14.03 20.27
N VAL A 17 3.07 -13.57 19.16
CA VAL A 17 2.65 -12.18 18.97
C VAL A 17 1.21 -12.03 19.46
N GLU A 18 1.00 -11.16 20.43
CA GLU A 18 -0.32 -10.80 20.97
C GLU A 18 -0.82 -9.45 20.44
N ASP A 19 -0.01 -8.75 19.63
CA ASP A 19 -0.38 -7.48 19.01
C ASP A 19 -1.21 -7.72 17.74
N ASP A 20 -2.52 -7.56 17.87
CA ASP A 20 -3.48 -7.70 16.78
C ASP A 20 -3.20 -6.73 15.61
N SER A 21 -2.73 -5.52 15.87
CA SER A 21 -2.40 -4.54 14.82
C SER A 21 -1.21 -5.00 13.97
N LEU A 22 -0.22 -5.62 14.61
CA LEU A 22 0.92 -6.20 13.93
C LEU A 22 0.51 -7.42 13.09
N LEU A 23 -0.34 -8.29 13.65
CA LEU A 23 -0.87 -9.46 12.94
C LEU A 23 -1.70 -9.08 11.72
N GLU A 24 -2.53 -8.04 11.80
CA GLU A 24 -3.30 -7.51 10.66
C GLU A 24 -2.38 -7.00 9.54
N LYS A 25 -1.34 -6.24 9.88
CA LYS A 25 -0.36 -5.73 8.90
C LYS A 25 0.37 -6.87 8.19
N ILE A 26 0.80 -7.88 8.94
CA ILE A 26 1.45 -9.07 8.37
C ILE A 26 0.48 -9.82 7.46
N MET A 27 -0.77 -10.00 7.88
CA MET A 27 -1.79 -10.67 7.07
C MET A 27 -2.07 -9.92 5.77
N ASN A 28 -2.12 -8.58 5.82
CA ASN A 28 -2.29 -7.75 4.61
C ASN A 28 -1.10 -7.86 3.67
N LEU A 29 0.13 -7.90 4.20
CA LEU A 29 1.34 -8.14 3.41
C LEU A 29 1.31 -9.53 2.75
N LEU A 30 0.82 -10.56 3.43
CA LEU A 30 0.75 -11.91 2.87
C LEU A 30 -0.38 -12.07 1.85
N LYS A 31 -1.49 -11.33 1.99
CA LYS A 31 -2.61 -11.32 1.03
C LYS A 31 -2.22 -10.76 -0.35
N THR A 32 -1.25 -9.85 -0.41
CA THR A 32 -0.79 -9.27 -1.68
C THR A 32 0.18 -10.19 -2.44
N ILE A 33 0.63 -11.29 -1.83
CA ILE A 33 1.51 -12.30 -2.44
C ILE A 33 0.71 -13.29 -3.32
N ASP A 34 -0.61 -13.11 -3.45
CA ASP A 34 -1.39 -13.91 -4.40
C ASP A 34 -1.06 -13.47 -5.84
N GLU A 35 0.04 -14.02 -6.38
CA GLU A 35 0.63 -13.72 -7.71
C GLU A 35 -0.38 -13.84 -8.86
N ASN A 36 -1.56 -14.44 -8.62
CA ASN A 36 -2.60 -14.68 -9.61
C ASN A 36 -3.88 -13.84 -9.42
N LYS A 37 -3.96 -12.94 -8.44
CA LYS A 37 -5.15 -12.09 -8.29
C LYS A 37 -4.94 -10.75 -8.96
N ILE A 38 -5.66 -10.55 -10.07
CA ILE A 38 -5.91 -9.22 -10.65
C ILE A 38 -6.41 -8.32 -9.52
N TYR A 39 -5.62 -7.31 -9.18
CA TYR A 39 -6.02 -6.31 -8.18
C TYR A 39 -7.29 -5.61 -8.67
N ARG A 40 -8.37 -5.73 -7.89
CA ARG A 40 -9.64 -5.06 -8.17
C ARG A 40 -9.71 -3.82 -7.30
N LEU A 41 -9.66 -2.66 -7.94
CA LEU A 41 -9.88 -1.38 -7.29
C LEU A 41 -11.26 -1.38 -6.63
N ASN A 42 -11.34 -0.89 -5.41
CA ASN A 42 -12.61 -0.53 -4.79
C ASN A 42 -13.18 0.76 -5.41
N GLU A 43 -14.41 1.13 -5.08
CA GLU A 43 -15.08 2.30 -5.67
C GLU A 43 -14.32 3.61 -5.41
N TYR A 44 -13.74 3.76 -4.23
CA TYR A 44 -12.96 4.94 -3.86
C TYR A 44 -11.69 5.04 -4.71
N GLU A 45 -10.93 3.96 -4.86
CA GLU A 45 -9.74 3.91 -5.69
C GLU A 45 -10.06 4.12 -7.18
N LEU A 46 -11.16 3.55 -7.66
CA LEU A 46 -11.63 3.76 -9.01
C LEU A 46 -11.99 5.24 -9.27
N ASN A 47 -12.57 5.91 -8.27
CA ASN A 47 -12.89 7.33 -8.35
C ASN A 47 -11.63 8.19 -8.39
N MET A 48 -10.63 7.90 -7.55
CA MET A 48 -9.33 8.61 -7.58
C MET A 48 -8.65 8.50 -8.94
N VAL A 49 -8.68 7.31 -9.57
CA VAL A 49 -8.11 7.12 -10.92
C VAL A 49 -8.86 7.97 -11.95
N LYS A 50 -10.20 8.00 -11.90
CA LYS A 50 -11.01 8.81 -12.82
C LYS A 50 -10.72 10.30 -12.67
N GLU A 51 -10.62 10.79 -11.44
CA GLU A 51 -10.27 12.19 -11.15
C GLU A 51 -8.91 12.55 -11.75
N GLY A 52 -7.90 11.70 -11.56
CA GLY A 52 -6.59 11.89 -12.17
C GLY A 52 -6.62 11.89 -13.71
N GLU A 53 -7.41 11.02 -14.33
CA GLU A 53 -7.60 11.03 -15.80
C GLU A 53 -8.26 12.32 -16.29
N GLU A 54 -9.23 12.85 -15.54
CA GLU A 54 -9.89 14.13 -15.85
C GLU A 54 -8.93 15.31 -15.67
N ASP A 55 -8.08 15.29 -14.65
CA ASP A 55 -7.04 16.29 -14.43
C ASP A 55 -6.07 16.36 -15.61
N ILE A 56 -5.61 15.21 -16.09
CA ILE A 56 -4.74 15.13 -17.28
C ILE A 56 -5.46 15.68 -18.51
N LYS A 57 -6.71 15.27 -18.76
CA LYS A 57 -7.51 15.75 -19.90
C LYS A 57 -7.74 17.26 -19.86
N ALA A 58 -7.92 17.82 -18.67
CA ALA A 58 -8.14 19.25 -18.46
C ALA A 58 -6.84 20.06 -18.39
N GLY A 59 -5.66 19.42 -18.44
CA GLY A 59 -4.36 20.08 -18.30
C GLY A 59 -4.08 20.60 -16.90
N ARG A 60 -4.77 20.07 -15.87
CA ARG A 60 -4.50 20.35 -14.46
C ARG A 60 -3.30 19.53 -14.02
N LEU A 61 -2.11 20.01 -14.38
CA LEU A 61 -0.84 19.39 -14.06
C LEU A 61 -0.08 20.24 -13.06
N TYR A 62 0.66 19.57 -12.19
CA TYR A 62 1.59 20.22 -11.29
C TYR A 62 3.01 20.08 -11.83
N THR A 63 3.76 21.17 -11.79
CA THR A 63 5.20 21.14 -12.01
C THR A 63 5.89 20.53 -10.80
N ASN A 64 7.12 20.05 -11.02
CA ASN A 64 7.94 19.53 -9.93
C ASN A 64 8.13 20.55 -8.79
N GLU A 65 8.26 21.84 -9.11
CA GLU A 65 8.43 22.89 -8.11
C GLU A 65 7.17 23.09 -7.25
N GLU A 66 5.98 23.02 -7.85
CA GLU A 66 4.70 23.12 -7.15
C GLU A 66 4.49 21.93 -6.21
N VAL A 67 4.81 20.71 -6.66
CA VAL A 67 4.74 19.51 -5.82
C VAL A 67 5.67 19.61 -4.62
N MET A 68 6.92 20.06 -4.84
CA MET A 68 7.90 20.23 -3.75
C MET A 68 7.48 21.31 -2.75
N ALA A 69 6.83 22.38 -3.21
CA ALA A 69 6.31 23.43 -2.33
C ALA A 69 5.17 22.92 -1.44
N GLU A 70 4.27 22.11 -1.99
CA GLU A 70 3.16 21.50 -1.27
C GLU A 70 3.65 20.44 -0.26
N GLU A 71 4.61 19.60 -0.64
CA GLU A 71 5.25 18.63 0.25
C GLU A 71 5.91 19.32 1.45
N ASN A 72 6.67 20.40 1.21
CA ASN A 72 7.28 21.18 2.28
C ASN A 72 6.24 21.81 3.22
N LYS A 73 5.06 22.18 2.71
CA LYS A 73 3.99 22.72 3.53
C LYS A 73 3.43 21.65 4.47
N TRP A 74 3.13 20.46 3.96
CA TRP A 74 2.60 19.35 4.77
C TRP A 74 3.57 18.84 5.83
N LEU A 75 4.87 18.84 5.53
CA LEU A 75 5.91 18.39 6.47
C LEU A 75 6.17 19.40 7.61
N ASN A 76 5.74 20.65 7.46
CA ASN A 76 5.95 21.73 8.43
C ASN A 76 4.65 22.20 9.11
N GLU A 77 3.51 21.54 8.85
CA GLU A 77 2.26 21.64 9.63
C GLU A 77 2.27 20.69 10.83
#